data_AF-A0A353RAN1-F1
#
_entry.id   AF-A0A353RAN1-F1
#
_cell.length_a   1.000
_cell.length_b   1.000
_cell.length_c   1.000
_cell.angle_alpha   90.00
_cell.angle_beta   90.00
_cell.angle_gamma   90.00
#
_symmetry.space_group_name_H-M   'P 1'
#
loop_
_entity.id
_entity.type
_entity.pdbx_description
1 polymer ?
#
loop_
_entity_poly.entity_id
_entity_poly.type
_entity_poly.pdbx_seq_one_letter_code
_entity_poly.pdbx_strand_id
1 'polypeptide(L)' 'PHKTHFSLSQAIDVATRVGAPQSLLTHLSHCLEPHLELAGTLPPGICPAYDGLVIELPFKG' A
#
# COMPACT_ATOMS: atom_id res chain seq x y z
N PRO A 1 -4.25 15.63 -0.27
CA PRO A 1 -3.56 15.25 -1.54
C PRO A 1 -2.34 16.16 -1.74
N HIS A 2 -1.21 15.61 -2.18
CA HIS A 2 0.00 16.40 -2.44
C HIS A 2 0.26 16.47 -3.95
N LYS A 3 0.91 17.53 -4.44
CA LYS A 3 1.15 17.71 -5.88
C LYS A 3 2.06 16.63 -6.49
N THR A 4 2.90 16.02 -5.65
CA THR A 4 3.93 15.05 -6.07
C THR A 4 3.75 13.65 -5.46
N HIS A 5 2.73 13.45 -4.62
CA HIS A 5 2.45 12.16 -3.99
C HIS A 5 0.95 11.88 -4.07
N PHE A 6 0.60 10.62 -4.31
CA PHE A 6 -0.78 10.19 -4.31
C PHE A 6 -1.44 10.41 -2.94
N SER A 7 -2.72 10.75 -2.93
CA SER A 7 -3.57 10.48 -1.77
C SER A 7 -3.73 8.97 -1.59
N LEU A 8 -4.20 8.55 -0.41
CA LEU A 8 -4.50 7.13 -0.15
C LEU A 8 -5.48 6.55 -1.18
N SER A 9 -6.56 7.28 -1.49
CA SER A 9 -7.53 6.89 -2.52
C SER A 9 -6.90 6.71 -3.90
N GLN A 10 -6.05 7.65 -4.34
CA GLN A 10 -5.37 7.56 -5.63
C GLN A 10 -4.42 6.35 -5.69
N ALA A 11 -3.72 6.04 -4.59
CA ALA A 11 -2.87 4.86 -4.52
C ALA A 11 -3.69 3.56 -4.59
N ILE A 12 -4.84 3.50 -3.91
CA ILE A 12 -5.78 2.37 -3.98
C ILE A 12 -6.32 2.21 -5.41
N ASP A 13 -6.72 3.29 -6.06
CA ASP A 13 -7.25 3.25 -7.44
C ASP A 13 -6.20 2.71 -8.41
N VAL A 14 -4.94 3.15 -8.27
CA VAL A 14 -3.83 2.67 -9.09
C VAL A 14 -3.54 1.20 -8.81
N ALA A 15 -3.41 0.79 -7.55
CA ALA A 15 -3.16 -0.60 -7.16
C ALA A 15 -4.27 -1.53 -7.68
N THR A 16 -5.52 -1.11 -7.55
CA THR A 16 -6.69 -1.84 -8.06
C THR A 16 -6.62 -1.98 -9.58
N ARG A 17 -6.28 -0.91 -10.30
CA ARG A 17 -6.13 -0.95 -11.77
C ARG A 17 -4.97 -1.84 -12.23
N VAL A 18 -3.86 -1.85 -11.49
CA VAL A 18 -2.71 -2.73 -11.77
C VAL A 18 -3.10 -4.20 -11.56
N GLY A 19 -3.95 -4.48 -10.57
CA GLY A 19 -4.47 -5.83 -10.33
C GLY A 19 -3.41 -6.82 -9.83
N ALA A 20 -2.36 -6.33 -9.16
CA ALA A 20 -1.38 -7.21 -8.53
C ALA A 20 -2.02 -8.02 -7.40
N PRO A 21 -1.64 -9.29 -7.18
CA PRO A 21 -2.15 -10.08 -6.06
C PRO A 21 -1.90 -9.45 -4.68
N GLN A 22 -0.82 -8.66 -4.58
CA GLN A 22 -0.48 -7.89 -3.39
C GLN A 22 0.12 -6.54 -3.80
N SER A 23 -0.33 -5.47 -3.14
CA SER A 23 0.20 -4.11 -3.25
C SER A 23 0.55 -3.58 -1.87
N LEU A 24 1.80 -3.12 -1.70
CA LEU A 24 2.32 -2.61 -0.44
C LEU A 24 2.50 -1.10 -0.53
N LEU A 25 1.75 -0.34 0.28
CA LEU A 25 1.79 1.12 0.28
C LEU A 25 2.95 1.62 1.16
N THR A 26 3.79 2.49 0.62
CA THR A 26 4.93 3.11 1.32
C THR A 26 4.83 4.64 1.30
N HIS A 27 5.80 5.32 1.91
CA HIS A 27 5.85 6.79 2.02
C HIS A 27 4.55 7.35 2.64
N LEU A 28 4.10 6.70 3.71
CA LEU A 28 2.89 7.07 4.44
C LEU A 28 3.19 8.26 5.36
N SER A 29 2.26 9.23 5.41
CA SER A 29 2.38 10.36 6.33
C SER A 29 1.74 10.03 7.68
N HIS A 30 2.09 10.81 8.71
CA HIS A 30 1.49 10.72 10.04
C HIS A 30 0.02 11.18 10.10
N CYS A 31 -0.55 11.65 8.97
CA CYS A 31 -1.94 12.08 8.88
C CYS A 31 -2.90 10.92 8.57
N LEU A 32 -2.38 9.70 8.39
CA LEU A 32 -3.17 8.50 8.21
C LEU A 32 -3.37 7.78 9.55
N GLU A 33 -4.38 6.91 9.58
CA GLU A 33 -4.64 6.07 10.75
C GLU A 33 -3.42 5.22 11.13
N PRO A 34 -3.28 4.83 12.42
CA PRO A 34 -2.26 3.89 12.87
C PRO A 34 -2.22 2.62 12.01
N HIS A 35 -1.03 2.04 11.83
CA HIS A 35 -0.78 0.94 10.87
C HIS A 35 -1.84 -0.18 10.90
N LEU A 36 -2.18 -0.66 12.10
CA LEU A 36 -3.16 -1.74 12.29
C LEU A 36 -4.58 -1.32 11.87
N GLU A 37 -4.98 -0.09 12.21
CA GLU A 37 -6.29 0.46 11.88
C GLU A 37 -6.39 0.72 10.38
N LEU A 38 -5.36 1.34 9.79
CA LEU A 38 -5.27 1.55 8.35
C LEU A 38 -5.37 0.23 7.60
N ALA A 39 -4.59 -0.79 8.00
CA ALA A 39 -4.64 -2.11 7.37
C ALA A 39 -6.04 -2.74 7.39
N GLY A 40 -6.83 -2.51 8.43
CA GLY A 40 -8.22 -2.98 8.54
C GLY A 40 -9.22 -2.25 7.64
N THR A 41 -8.85 -1.09 7.09
CA THR A 41 -9.72 -0.29 6.20
C THR A 41 -9.42 -0.46 4.71
N LEU A 42 -8.27 -1.04 4.36
CA LEU A 42 -7.85 -1.17 2.97
C LEU A 42 -8.56 -2.34 2.25
N PRO A 43 -8.78 -2.23 0.93
CA PRO A 43 -9.30 -3.32 0.14
C PRO A 43 -8.41 -4.57 0.18
N PRO A 44 -8.97 -5.78 -0.07
CA PRO A 44 -8.21 -7.01 -0.12
C PRO A 44 -7.02 -6.92 -1.09
N GLY A 45 -5.86 -7.42 -0.65
CA GLY A 45 -4.62 -7.39 -1.43
C GLY A 45 -3.85 -6.07 -1.37
N ILE A 46 -4.33 -5.05 -0.65
CA ILE A 46 -3.61 -3.78 -0.45
C ILE A 46 -3.33 -3.60 1.04
N CYS A 47 -2.06 -3.42 1.42
CA CYS A 47 -1.64 -3.28 2.81
C CYS A 47 -0.63 -2.13 2.99
N PRO A 48 -0.58 -1.46 4.15
CA PRO A 48 0.54 -0.57 4.47
C PRO A 48 1.81 -1.39 4.72
N ALA A 49 2.90 -1.02 4.05
CA ALA A 49 4.23 -1.54 4.36
C ALA A 49 4.70 -1.04 5.74
N TYR A 50 5.79 -1.62 6.23
CA TYR A 50 6.44 -1.19 7.46
C TYR A 50 7.96 -1.35 7.35
N ASP A 51 8.67 -0.63 8.21
CA ASP A 51 10.13 -0.64 8.24
C ASP A 51 10.64 -2.05 8.58
N GLY A 52 11.51 -2.60 7.73
CA GLY A 52 12.02 -3.96 7.87
C GLY A 52 11.11 -5.05 7.30
N LEU A 53 10.03 -4.71 6.59
CA LEU A 53 9.23 -5.68 5.85
C LEU A 53 10.10 -6.43 4.81
N VAL A 54 10.10 -7.76 4.89
CA VAL A 54 10.75 -8.66 3.94
C VAL A 54 9.68 -9.45 3.20
N ILE A 55 9.79 -9.51 1.88
CA ILE A 55 8.92 -10.30 1.01
C ILE A 55 9.77 -11.29 0.22
N GLU A 56 9.40 -12.56 0.27
CA GLU A 56 9.99 -13.59 -0.58
C GLU A 56 9.17 -13.71 -1.86
N LEU A 57 9.84 -13.60 -3.01
CA LEU A 57 9.21 -13.78 -4.31
C LEU A 57 9.84 -14.98 -5.02
N PRO A 58 9.03 -15.85 -5.66
CA PRO A 58 9.59 -16.91 -6.48
C PRO A 58 10.35 -16.30 -7.66
N PHE A 59 11.60 -16.72 -7.85
CA PHE A 59 12.33 -16.39 -9.06
C PHE A 59 11.71 -17.12 -10.25
N LYS A 60 11.22 -16.37 -11.24
CA LYS A 60 10.85 -16.91 -12.54
C LYS A 60 12.01 -16.61 -13.48
N GLY A 61 12.83 -17.64 -13.74
CA GLY A 61 13.91 -17.59 -14.72
C GLY A 61 13.41 -17.45 -16.15
#